data_AF-A0A7C4C2E1-F1
#
_entry.id   AF-A0A7C4C2E1-F1
#
_cell.length_a   1.000
_cell.length_b   1.000
_cell.length_c   1.000
_cell.angle_alpha   90.00
_cell.angle_beta   90.00
_cell.angle_gamma   90.00
#
_symmetry.space_group_name_H-M   'P 1'
#
loop_
_entity.id
_entity.type
_entity.pdbx_description
1 polymer ?
#
loop_
_entity_poly.entity_id
_entity_poly.type
_entity_poly.pdbx_seq_one_letter_code
_entity_poly.pdbx_strand_id
1 'polypeptide(L)'
;PYSQTVTPRESKVYGANKVGLRRRGFSAETIDALHKAFRLLSHSGLNTSQAIERIQAEIPGCAEVDELIEFIRTAGRGFIK
;
A
#
# COMPACT_ATOMS: atom_id res chain seq x y z
N PRO A 1 -38.88 12.05 10.11
CA PRO A 1 -38.69 13.53 10.19
C PRO A 1 -37.66 14.02 11.24
N TYR A 2 -37.16 13.17 12.16
CA TYR A 2 -36.19 13.57 13.20
C TYR A 2 -34.84 12.83 13.13
N SER A 3 -34.61 12.03 12.10
CA SER A 3 -33.39 11.21 12.02
C SER A 3 -32.31 11.93 11.23
N GLN A 4 -31.19 12.21 11.88
CA GLN A 4 -29.91 12.40 11.19
C GLN A 4 -29.25 11.03 11.03
N THR A 5 -29.48 10.39 9.90
CA THR A 5 -28.74 9.18 9.52
C THR A 5 -27.39 9.60 8.95
N VAL A 6 -26.30 9.17 9.59
CA VAL A 6 -24.95 9.24 9.03
C VAL A 6 -24.49 7.82 8.71
N THR A 7 -23.99 7.61 7.50
CA THR A 7 -23.33 6.35 7.12
C THR A 7 -21.88 6.35 7.60
N PRO A 8 -21.32 5.21 8.01
CA PRO A 8 -19.92 5.12 8.41
C PRO A 8 -19.00 5.56 7.26
N ARG A 9 -18.07 6.48 7.56
CA ARG A 9 -17.02 6.91 6.62
C ARG A 9 -15.81 6.01 6.83
N GLU A 10 -15.75 4.92 6.09
CA GLU A 10 -14.60 4.01 6.09
C GLU A 10 -13.50 4.54 5.15
N SER A 11 -12.26 4.59 5.64
CA SER A 11 -11.09 4.82 4.80
C SER A 11 -10.62 3.48 4.25
N LYS A 12 -10.67 3.32 2.92
CA LYS A 12 -10.27 2.07 2.22
C LYS A 12 -9.09 2.33 1.30
N VAL A 13 -8.16 1.37 1.25
CA VAL A 13 -7.05 1.41 0.31
C VAL A 13 -7.41 0.62 -0.94
N TYR A 14 -7.46 1.30 -2.09
CA TYR A 14 -7.79 0.68 -3.38
C TYR A 14 -6.54 0.30 -4.22
N GLY A 15 -5.35 0.34 -3.60
CA GLY A 15 -4.07 0.00 -4.23
C GLY A 15 -3.23 1.21 -4.64
N ALA A 16 -2.21 0.96 -5.46
CA ALA A 16 -1.24 1.97 -5.89
C ALA A 16 -1.84 3.01 -6.86
N ASN A 17 -1.47 4.29 -6.69
CA ASN A 17 -1.88 5.39 -7.58
C ASN A 17 -1.13 5.36 -8.92
N LYS A 18 -1.44 4.39 -9.78
CA LYS A 18 -0.77 4.17 -11.08
C LYS A 18 -0.78 5.42 -11.96
N VAL A 19 -1.91 6.14 -12.00
CA VAL A 19 -2.06 7.35 -12.82
C VAL A 19 -1.15 8.47 -12.30
N GLY A 20 -1.11 8.69 -10.99
CA GLY A 20 -0.24 9.69 -10.37
C GLY A 20 1.24 9.37 -10.54
N LEU A 21 1.62 8.09 -10.38
CA LEU A 21 3.01 7.65 -10.57
C LEU A 21 3.44 7.79 -12.04
N ARG A 22 2.58 7.41 -12.99
CA ARG A 22 2.87 7.61 -14.42
C ARG A 22 3.04 9.09 -14.79
N ARG A 23 2.25 9.99 -14.19
CA ARG A 23 2.41 11.45 -14.38
C ARG A 23 3.70 12.00 -13.78
N ARG A 24 4.24 11.36 -12.73
CA ARG A 24 5.51 11.73 -12.11
C ARG A 24 6.74 11.14 -12.85
N GLY A 25 6.53 10.37 -13.92
CA GLY A 25 7.61 9.83 -14.73
C GLY A 25 8.25 8.55 -14.18
N PHE A 26 7.59 7.85 -13.23
CA PHE A 26 8.07 6.55 -12.77
C PHE A 26 8.04 5.52 -13.90
N SER A 27 9.02 4.61 -13.91
CA SER A 27 9.09 3.53 -14.88
C SER A 27 7.90 2.57 -14.71
N ALA A 28 7.52 1.89 -15.79
CA ALA A 28 6.44 0.90 -15.72
C ALA A 28 6.77 -0.25 -14.75
N GLU A 29 8.06 -0.60 -14.65
CA GLU A 29 8.57 -1.62 -13.73
C GLU A 29 8.38 -1.21 -12.27
N THR A 30 8.75 0.03 -11.91
CA THR A 30 8.54 0.58 -10.56
C THR A 30 7.05 0.66 -10.20
N ILE A 31 6.20 1.05 -11.16
CA ILE A 31 4.74 1.11 -10.94
C ILE A 31 4.17 -0.29 -10.68
N ASP A 32 4.62 -1.30 -11.42
CA ASP A 32 4.18 -2.68 -11.22
C ASP A 32 4.68 -3.26 -9.90
N ALA A 33 5.94 -2.98 -9.53
CA ALA A 33 6.53 -3.32 -8.24
C ALA A 33 5.73 -2.73 -7.08
N LEU A 34 5.44 -1.42 -7.09
CA LEU A 34 4.61 -0.78 -6.09
C LEU A 34 3.20 -1.38 -6.04
N HIS A 35 2.61 -1.67 -7.19
CA HIS A 35 1.28 -2.27 -7.24
C HIS A 35 1.23 -3.68 -6.63
N LYS A 36 2.26 -4.51 -6.87
CA LYS A 36 2.44 -5.81 -6.21
C LYS A 36 2.62 -5.66 -4.71
N ALA A 37 3.44 -4.70 -4.26
CA ALA A 37 3.65 -4.43 -2.85
C ALA A 37 2.34 -4.05 -2.13
N PHE A 38 1.55 -3.12 -2.68
CA PHE A 38 0.24 -2.77 -2.12
C PHE A 38 -0.73 -3.94 -2.08
N ARG A 39 -0.70 -4.82 -3.08
CA ARG A 39 -1.55 -6.01 -3.12
C ARG A 39 -1.17 -7.04 -2.06
N LEU A 40 0.13 -7.20 -1.77
CA LEU A 40 0.63 -8.06 -0.69
C LEU A 40 0.28 -7.49 0.69
N LEU A 41 0.38 -6.16 0.86
CA LEU A 41 0.00 -5.46 2.10
C LEU A 41 -1.50 -5.54 2.39
N SER A 42 -2.34 -5.39 1.37
CA SER A 42 -3.80 -5.49 1.51
C SER A 42 -4.29 -6.94 1.56
N HIS A 43 -3.40 -7.92 1.42
CA HIS A 43 -3.79 -9.33 1.45
C HIS A 43 -4.23 -9.71 2.88
N SER A 44 -5.43 -10.26 3.01
CA SER A 44 -6.05 -10.59 4.29
C SER A 44 -5.32 -11.73 5.04
N GLY A 45 -4.53 -12.53 4.33
CA GLY A 45 -3.77 -13.66 4.89
C GLY A 45 -2.41 -13.33 5.50
N LEU A 46 -1.93 -12.07 5.44
CA LEU A 46 -0.61 -11.69 5.96
C LEU A 46 -0.72 -10.58 6.99
N ASN A 47 0.07 -10.69 8.06
CA ASN A 47 0.33 -9.55 8.95
C ASN A 47 1.32 -8.57 8.27
N THR A 48 1.40 -7.35 8.78
CA THR A 48 2.22 -6.29 8.17
C THR A 48 3.71 -6.69 8.05
N SER A 49 4.27 -7.35 9.06
CA SER A 49 5.67 -7.80 9.05
C SER A 49 5.92 -8.90 8.00
N GLN A 50 5.03 -9.88 7.91
CA GLN A 50 5.07 -10.95 6.90
C GLN A 50 4.89 -10.42 5.49
N ALA A 51 4.03 -9.42 5.31
CA ALA A 51 3.86 -8.74 4.03
C ALA A 51 5.16 -8.02 3.64
N ILE A 52 5.81 -7.31 4.56
CA ILE A 52 7.11 -6.67 4.32
C ILE A 52 8.18 -7.69 3.91
N GLU A 53 8.32 -8.80 4.64
CA GLU A 53 9.30 -9.85 4.30
C GLU A 53 9.06 -10.44 2.90
N ARG A 54 7.79 -10.71 2.56
CA ARG A 54 7.43 -11.18 1.20
C ARG A 54 7.74 -10.15 0.12
N ILE A 55 7.48 -8.87 0.38
CA ILE A 55 7.76 -7.80 -0.57
C ILE A 55 9.26 -7.70 -0.84
N GLN A 56 10.09 -7.77 0.20
CA GLN A 56 11.56 -7.77 0.04
C GLN A 56 12.06 -9.00 -0.73
N ALA A 57 11.44 -10.17 -0.54
CA ALA A 57 11.81 -11.39 -1.23
C ALA A 57 11.38 -11.40 -2.72
N GLU A 58 10.17 -10.91 -3.03
CA GLU A 58 9.62 -10.94 -4.39
C GLU A 58 10.08 -9.75 -5.26
N ILE A 59 10.46 -8.63 -4.63
CA ILE A 59 10.79 -7.38 -5.33
C ILE A 59 12.15 -6.84 -4.86
N PRO A 60 13.26 -7.52 -5.19
CA PRO A 60 14.59 -7.01 -4.86
C PRO A 60 14.95 -5.80 -5.74
N GLY A 61 15.48 -4.74 -5.12
CA GLY A 61 16.19 -3.67 -5.83
C GLY A 61 15.33 -2.49 -6.33
N CYS A 62 14.19 -2.19 -5.69
CA CYS A 62 13.36 -1.04 -6.02
C CYS A 62 13.34 -0.04 -4.86
N ALA A 63 14.03 1.09 -5.02
CA ALA A 63 14.22 2.09 -3.96
C ALA A 63 12.89 2.65 -3.42
N GLU A 64 11.88 2.77 -4.29
CA GLU A 64 10.55 3.25 -3.94
C GLU A 64 9.78 2.24 -3.07
N VAL A 65 10.05 0.95 -3.25
CA VAL A 65 9.45 -0.11 -2.43
C VAL A 65 10.11 -0.16 -1.06
N ASP A 66 11.43 0.06 -1.00
CA ASP A 66 12.16 0.18 0.27
C ASP A 66 11.68 1.39 1.08
N GLU A 67 11.45 2.53 0.44
CA GLU A 67 10.86 3.72 1.08
C GLU A 67 9.46 3.41 1.64
N LEU A 68 8.63 2.69 0.88
CA LEU A 68 7.30 2.25 1.33
C LEU A 68 7.40 1.32 2.55
N ILE A 69 8.32 0.37 2.55
CA ILE A 69 8.55 -0.55 3.67
C ILE A 69 8.97 0.22 4.92
N GLU A 70 9.90 1.14 4.77
CA GLU A 70 10.40 1.94 5.90
C GLU A 70 9.30 2.84 6.48
N PHE A 71 8.47 3.43 5.62
CA PHE A 71 7.28 4.17 6.04
C PHE A 71 6.32 3.31 6.86
N ILE A 72 6.05 2.07 6.43
CA ILE A 72 5.16 1.16 7.14
C ILE A 72 5.79 0.68 8.46
N ARG A 73 7.10 0.46 8.50
CA ARG A 73 7.85 0.08 9.71
C ARG A 73 7.84 1.19 10.77
N THR A 74 7.96 2.44 10.34
CA THR A 74 7.93 3.62 11.22
C THR A 74 6.51 4.07 11.60
N ALA A 75 5.47 3.59 10.91
CA ALA A 75 4.09 3.92 11.20
C ALA A 75 3.61 3.28 12.52
N GLY A 76 3.74 3.99 13.64
CA GLY A 76 3.34 3.52 14.97
C GLY A 76 1.83 3.24 15.17
N ARG A 77 0.95 3.66 14.25
CA ARG A 77 -0.49 3.34 14.27
C ARG A 77 -0.89 2.16 13.37
N GLY A 78 0.07 1.55 12.67
CA GLY A 78 -0.19 0.48 11.71
C GLY A 78 -0.71 0.99 10.36
N PHE A 79 -0.95 0.05 9.44
CA PHE A 79 -1.41 0.31 8.07
C PHE A 79 -2.92 0.07 7.95
N ILE A 80 -3.63 1.00 7.31
CA ILE A 80 -5.06 0.85 7.02
C ILE A 80 -5.21 -0.13 5.85
N LYS A 81 -5.91 -1.24 6.08
CA LYS A 81 -6.26 -2.22 5.04
C LYS A 81 -7.58 -1.86 4.37
#